data_AF-A0A4R2B5W0-F1
#
_entry.id   AF-A0A4R2B5W0-F1
#
_cell.length_a   1.000
_cell.length_b   1.000
_cell.length_c   1.000
_cell.angle_alpha   90.00
_cell.angle_beta   90.00
_cell.angle_gamma   90.00
#
_symmetry.space_group_name_H-M   'P 1'
#
loop_
_entity.id
_entity.type
_entity.pdbx_description
1 polymer ?
#
loop_
_entity_poly.entity_id
_entity_poly.type
_entity_poly.pdbx_seq_one_letter_code
_entity_poly.pdbx_strand_id
1 'polypeptide(L)' 'MLSPPEYIPEKDARKLGRIFEQLLDEYRITRDSDEADRFADRLITVYLSGVRETKLLKKLTIPVGRQP' A
#
# COMPACT_ATOMS: atom_id res chain seq x y z
N MET A 1 11.78 3.50 24.60
CA MET A 1 10.88 4.52 24.04
C MET A 1 9.99 3.81 23.05
N LEU A 2 8.67 3.83 23.25
CA LEU A 2 7.74 3.38 22.21
C LEU A 2 7.80 4.42 21.09
N SER A 3 8.09 4.00 19.86
CA SER A 3 8.01 4.88 18.70
C SER A 3 6.62 5.54 18.69
N PRO A 4 6.50 6.84 18.36
CA PRO A 4 5.19 7.44 18.15
C PRO A 4 4.41 6.56 17.16
N PRO A 5 3.08 6.39 17.32
CA PRO A 5 2.28 5.76 16.29
C PRO A 5 2.59 6.48 14.98
N GLU A 6 3.00 5.71 13.96
CA GLU A 6 3.35 6.25 12.66
C GLU A 6 2.13 6.98 12.09
N TYR A 7 2.12 8.30 12.25
CA TYR A 7 0.99 9.12 11.85
C TYR A 7 1.05 9.35 10.35
N ILE A 8 0.13 8.73 9.63
CA ILE A 8 -0.12 9.03 8.22
C ILE A 8 -1.11 10.19 8.17
N PRO A 9 -0.73 11.37 7.61
CA PRO A 9 -1.66 12.48 7.45
C PRO A 9 -2.92 12.04 6.71
N GLU A 10 -4.09 12.56 7.09
CA GLU A 10 -5.38 12.15 6.52
C GLU A 10 -5.42 12.27 4.97
N LYS A 11 -4.77 13.30 4.41
CA LYS A 11 -4.59 13.47 2.96
C LYS A 11 -3.83 12.28 2.33
N ASP A 12 -2.80 11.81 3.00
CA ASP A 12 -1.98 10.70 2.53
C ASP A 12 -2.70 9.37 2.76
N ALA A 13 -3.43 9.21 3.86
CA ALA A 13 -4.30 8.04 4.09
C ALA A 13 -5.34 7.89 2.97
N ARG A 14 -6.01 8.98 2.57
CA ARG A 14 -6.93 8.98 1.41
C ARG A 14 -6.24 8.58 0.11
N LYS A 15 -5.01 9.06 -0.11
CA LYS A 15 -4.23 8.70 -1.30
C LYS A 15 -3.85 7.22 -1.29
N LEU A 16 -3.36 6.71 -0.17
CA LEU A 16 -3.00 5.30 -0.01
C LEU A 16 -4.22 4.40 -0.18
N GLY A 17 -5.37 4.77 0.38
CA GLY A 17 -6.63 4.06 0.15
C GLY A 17 -6.97 3.95 -1.34
N ARG A 18 -6.88 5.04 -2.11
CA ARG A 18 -7.10 4.99 -3.57
C ARG A 18 -6.11 4.10 -4.31
N ILE A 19 -4.85 4.12 -3.90
CA ILE A 19 -3.81 3.25 -4.49
C ILE A 19 -4.11 1.79 -4.19
N PHE A 20 -4.52 1.48 -2.95
CA PHE A 20 -4.89 0.15 -2.52
C PHE A 20 -6.07 -0.40 -3.32
N GLU A 21 -7.18 0.33 -3.43
CA GLU A 21 -8.33 -0.11 -4.24
C GLU A 21 -7.94 -0.36 -5.70
N GLN A 22 -7.08 0.48 -6.29
CA GLN A 22 -6.58 0.28 -7.65
C GLN A 22 -5.75 -1.00 -7.79
N LEU A 23 -4.95 -1.33 -6.79
CA LEU A 23 -4.18 -2.57 -6.79
C LEU A 23 -5.09 -3.80 -6.63
N LEU A 24 -6.12 -3.72 -5.78
CA LEU A 24 -7.09 -4.81 -5.65
C LEU A 24 -7.80 -5.08 -6.98
N ASP A 25 -8.24 -4.03 -7.69
CA ASP A 25 -8.89 -4.14 -8.99
C ASP A 25 -7.94 -4.69 -10.08
N GLU A 26 -6.74 -4.12 -10.18
CA GLU A 26 -5.71 -4.50 -11.18
C GLU A 26 -5.32 -5.99 -11.07
N TYR A 27 -5.22 -6.50 -9.84
CA TYR A 27 -4.83 -7.89 -9.57
C TYR A 27 -6.02 -8.82 -9.27
N ARG A 28 -7.26 -8.32 -9.37
CA ARG A 28 -8.50 -9.05 -9.04
C ARG A 28 -8.48 -9.70 -7.65
N ILE A 29 -7.93 -8.99 -6.67
CA ILE A 29 -7.83 -9.43 -5.28
C ILE A 29 -9.10 -9.05 -4.54
N THR A 30 -9.70 -10.01 -3.83
CA THR A 30 -10.85 -9.76 -2.96
C THR A 30 -10.42 -8.99 -1.71
N ARG A 31 -11.18 -7.96 -1.34
CA ARG A 31 -10.88 -7.07 -0.20
C ARG A 31 -10.70 -7.79 1.13
N ASP A 32 -11.48 -8.84 1.38
CA ASP A 32 -11.48 -9.58 2.65
C ASP A 32 -10.56 -10.82 2.60
N SER A 33 -9.41 -10.70 1.93
CA SER A 33 -8.45 -11.80 1.78
C SER A 33 -7.12 -11.48 2.45
N ASP A 34 -6.42 -12.51 2.91
CA ASP A 34 -5.05 -12.41 3.42
C ASP A 34 -4.07 -11.77 2.40
N GLU A 35 -4.42 -11.82 1.11
CA GLU A 35 -3.64 -11.14 0.07
C GLU A 35 -3.86 -9.63 0.07
N ALA A 36 -5.10 -9.18 0.31
CA ALA A 36 -5.41 -7.75 0.47
C ALA A 36 -4.71 -7.16 1.70
N ASP A 37 -4.71 -7.88 2.83
CA ASP A 37 -3.99 -7.43 4.03
C ASP A 37 -2.48 -7.28 3.77
N ARG A 38 -1.87 -8.26 3.08
CA ARG A 38 -0.46 -8.18 2.67
C ARG A 38 -0.17 -7.01 1.75
N PHE A 39 -1.10 -6.66 0.86
CA PHE A 39 -0.96 -5.48 0.00
C PHE A 39 -1.04 -4.18 0.80
N ALA A 40 -1.96 -4.09 1.77
CA ALA A 40 -2.11 -2.93 2.64
C ALA A 40 -0.84 -2.71 3.48
N ASP A 41 -0.37 -3.75 4.16
CA ASP A 41 0.84 -3.71 5.00
C ASP A 41 2.06 -3.27 4.20
N ARG A 42 2.22 -3.81 2.99
CA ARG A 42 3.35 -3.49 2.14
C ARG A 42 3.25 -2.07 1.59
N LEU A 43 2.07 -1.61 1.21
CA LEU A 43 1.84 -0.25 0.75
C LEU A 43 2.17 0.77 1.85
N ILE A 44 1.73 0.49 3.09
CA ILE A 44 2.04 1.31 4.27
C ILE A 44 3.54 1.30 4.54
N THR A 45 4.18 0.13 4.53
CA THR A 45 5.63 0.00 4.76
C THR A 45 6.45 0.80 3.74
N VAL A 46 6.11 0.72 2.45
CA VAL A 46 6.78 1.49 1.38
C VAL A 46 6.54 2.99 1.53
N TYR A 47 5.34 3.40 1.94
CA TYR A 47 5.08 4.81 2.23
C TYR A 47 5.94 5.30 3.42
N LEU A 48 6.01 4.54 4.50
CA LEU A 48 6.78 4.91 5.69
C LEU A 48 8.28 4.95 5.42
N SER A 49 8.78 4.19 4.44
CA SER A 49 10.16 4.27 3.97
C SER A 49 10.48 5.56 3.17
N GLY A 50 9.56 6.51 3.09
CA GLY A 50 9.75 7.82 2.44
C GLY A 50 9.28 7.90 0.99
N VAL A 51 8.75 6.81 0.42
CA VAL A 51 8.23 6.87 -0.95
C VAL A 51 6.94 7.66 -0.99
N ARG A 52 6.86 8.65 -1.89
CA ARG A 52 5.66 9.49 -2.07
C ARG A 52 5.10 9.41 -3.49
N GLU A 53 5.89 8.99 -4.47
CA GLU A 53 5.43 8.87 -5.85
C GLU A 53 4.44 7.70 -6.00
N THR A 54 3.26 7.98 -6.56
CA THR A 54 2.17 6.99 -6.71
C THR A 54 2.60 5.77 -7.53
N LYS A 55 3.30 5.97 -8.65
CA LYS A 55 3.75 4.87 -9.51
C LYS A 55 4.73 3.95 -8.78
N LEU A 56 5.66 4.55 -8.02
CA LEU A 56 6.65 3.81 -7.26
C LEU A 56 6.02 3.06 -6.07
N LEU A 57 5.05 3.67 -5.37
CA LEU A 57 4.27 3.02 -4.32
C LEU A 57 3.59 1.74 -4.84
N LYS A 58 2.88 1.82 -5.98
CA LYS A 58 2.27 0.64 -6.61
C LYS A 58 3.29 -0.43 -6.93
N LYS A 59 4.34 -0.06 -7.67
CA LYS A 59 5.37 -0.99 -8.14
C LYS A 59 6.06 -1.75 -6.99
N LEU A 60 6.32 -1.09 -5.87
CA LEU A 60 6.98 -1.67 -4.71
C LEU A 60 6.03 -2.45 -3.79
N THR A 61 4.73 -2.18 -3.86
CA THR A 61 3.68 -2.93 -3.16
C THR A 61 3.49 -4.32 -3.76
N ILE A 62 3.64 -4.45 -5.08
CA ILE A 62 3.45 -5.71 -5.79
C ILE A 62 4.63 -6.66 -5.52
N PRO A 63 4.39 -7.93 -5.16
CA PRO A 63 5.43 -8.95 -5.06
C PRO A 63 6.17 -9.14 -6.39
N VAL A 64 7.47 -9.41 -6.35
CA VAL A 64 8.35 -9.51 -7.53
C VAL A 64 7.87 -10.57 -8.55
N GLY A 65 7.09 -11.57 -8.13
CA GLY A 65 6.52 -12.60 -9.02
C GLY A 65 5.16 -12.27 -9.66
N ARG A 66 4.61 -11.08 -9.40
CA ARG A 66 3.29 -10.63 -9.92
C ARG A 66 3.38 -9.36 -10.77
N GLN A 67 4.58 -8.89 -11.10
CA GLN A 67 4.70 -7.77 -12.04
C GLN A 67 4.24 -8.24 -13.44
N PRO A 68 3.36 -7.49 -14.12
CA PRO A 68 2.92 -7.84 -15.47
C PRO A 68 4.06 -7.80 -16.49
#